data_AF-A0A3B4TJN8-F1
#
_entry.id   AF-A0A3B4TJN8-F1
#
_cell.length_a   1.000
_cell.length_b   1.000
_cell.length_c   1.000
_cell.angle_alpha   90.00
_cell.angle_beta   90.00
_cell.angle_gamma   90.00
#
_symmetry.space_group_name_H-M   'P 1'
#
loop_
_entity.id
_entity.type
_entity.pdbx_description
1 polymer ?
#
loop_
_entity_poly.entity_id
_entity_poly.type
_entity_poly.pdbx_seq_one_letter_code
_entity_poly.pdbx_strand_id
1 'polypeptide(L)'
;MNVPPPDRRKNMRELALEIGIRVLLFGVFFTEFLEPFERVIQPEELWLYKNPLVESDHIPKRVMFAISFLTPLAVIFVVKIIQRTDKTEIKEACLVSLALALNGVFTNTIKLIVGR
;
A
#
# COMPACT_ATOMS: atom_id res chain seq x y z
N MET A 1 -10.29 -30.90 -24.95
CA MET A 1 -9.49 -30.81 -23.70
C MET A 1 -10.43 -30.24 -22.64
N ASN A 2 -11.03 -31.09 -21.82
CA ASN A 2 -12.02 -30.68 -20.81
C ASN A 2 -11.30 -29.99 -19.66
N VAL A 3 -11.41 -28.66 -19.59
CA VAL A 3 -10.90 -27.90 -18.46
C VAL A 3 -11.80 -28.20 -17.25
N PRO A 4 -11.27 -28.71 -16.13
CA PRO A 4 -12.07 -29.03 -14.97
C PRO A 4 -12.74 -27.76 -14.42
N PRO A 5 -13.96 -27.86 -13.87
CA PRO A 5 -14.70 -26.70 -13.41
C PRO A 5 -13.92 -25.96 -12.31
N PRO A 6 -13.94 -24.62 -12.31
CA PRO A 6 -13.18 -23.83 -11.36
C PRO A 6 -13.64 -24.12 -9.92
N ASP A 7 -12.72 -24.59 -9.10
CA ASP A 7 -12.97 -24.94 -7.70
C ASP A 7 -13.33 -23.69 -6.87
N ARG A 8 -14.64 -23.48 -6.66
CA ARG A 8 -15.21 -22.29 -6.01
C ARG A 8 -14.63 -22.05 -4.61
N ARG A 9 -14.26 -23.12 -3.90
CA ARG A 9 -13.72 -23.07 -2.53
C ARG A 9 -12.31 -22.47 -2.49
N LYS A 10 -11.49 -22.75 -3.50
CA LYS A 10 -10.14 -22.17 -3.64
C LYS A 10 -10.20 -20.68 -3.94
N ASN A 11 -11.08 -20.26 -4.86
CA ASN A 11 -11.24 -18.85 -5.21
C ASN A 11 -11.69 -17.99 -4.00
N MET A 12 -12.57 -18.53 -3.14
CA MET A 12 -13.01 -17.84 -1.92
C MET A 12 -11.88 -17.69 -0.89
N ARG A 13 -11.01 -18.70 -0.77
CA ARG A 13 -9.82 -18.62 0.09
C ARG A 13 -8.80 -17.60 -0.42
N GLU A 14 -8.56 -17.54 -1.73
CA GLU A 14 -7.67 -16.56 -2.34
C GLU A 14 -8.17 -15.13 -2.11
N LEU A 15 -9.47 -14.89 -2.32
CA LEU A 15 -10.11 -13.61 -2.00
C LEU A 15 -10.01 -13.25 -0.52
N ALA A 16 -10.27 -14.21 0.37
CA ALA A 16 -10.18 -13.97 1.80
C ALA A 16 -8.74 -13.66 2.25
N LEU A 17 -7.75 -14.33 1.67
CA LEU A 17 -6.33 -14.02 1.90
C LEU A 17 -5.95 -12.65 1.37
N GLU A 18 -6.41 -12.30 0.17
CA GLU A 18 -6.16 -10.99 -0.44
C GLU A 18 -6.75 -9.86 0.41
N ILE A 19 -8.00 -10.00 0.85
CA ILE A 19 -8.65 -9.05 1.77
C ILE A 19 -7.90 -9.03 3.11
N GLY A 20 -7.53 -10.19 3.65
CA GLY A 20 -6.81 -10.30 4.92
C GLY A 20 -5.44 -9.60 4.89
N ILE A 21 -4.66 -9.80 3.83
CA ILE A 21 -3.37 -9.12 3.64
C ILE A 21 -3.57 -7.61 3.50
N ARG A 22 -4.60 -7.16 2.78
CA ARG A 22 -4.91 -5.73 2.64
C ARG A 22 -5.33 -5.09 3.95
N VAL A 23 -6.16 -5.76 4.76
CA VAL A 23 -6.52 -5.31 6.09
C VAL A 23 -5.31 -5.30 7.02
N LEU A 24 -4.42 -6.29 6.91
CA LEU A 24 -3.16 -6.32 7.67
C LEU A 24 -2.26 -5.15 7.30
N LEU A 25 -2.06 -4.87 6.00
CA LEU A 25 -1.28 -3.73 5.53
C LEU A 25 -1.88 -2.39 6.00
N PHE A 26 -3.21 -2.28 6.01
CA PHE A 26 -3.91 -1.14 6.59
C PHE A 26 -3.77 -1.07 8.12
N GLY A 27 -3.67 -2.21 8.81
CA GLY A 27 -3.36 -2.28 10.23
C GLY A 27 -1.95 -1.77 10.53
N VAL A 28 -0.97 -2.16 9.72
CA VAL A 28 0.42 -1.66 9.84
C VAL A 28 0.46 -0.15 9.57
N PHE A 29 -0.45 0.44 8.79
CA PHE A 29 -0.54 1.89 8.62
C PHE A 29 -0.89 2.65 9.92
N PHE A 30 -1.46 2.01 10.95
CA PHE A 30 -1.60 2.69 12.25
C PHE A 30 -0.25 3.15 12.82
N THR A 31 0.86 2.56 12.36
CA THR A 31 2.21 3.03 12.71
C THR A 31 2.52 4.44 12.20
N GLU A 32 1.82 4.97 11.19
CA GLU A 32 1.97 6.38 10.77
C GLU A 32 1.53 7.38 11.86
N PHE A 33 0.72 6.95 12.83
CA PHE A 33 0.37 7.76 14.00
C PHE A 33 1.42 7.69 15.12
N LEU A 34 2.41 6.81 15.03
CA LEU A 34 3.49 6.75 16.00
C LEU A 34 4.43 7.94 15.78
N GLU A 35 4.96 8.45 16.89
CA GLU A 35 5.98 9.48 16.86
C GLU A 35 7.26 8.87 16.23
N PRO A 36 7.74 9.43 15.11
CA PRO A 36 8.97 8.96 14.49
C PRO A 36 10.16 9.28 15.40
N PHE A 37 11.24 8.53 15.23
CA PHE A 37 12.49 8.85 15.91
C PHE A 37 12.96 10.27 15.56
N GLU A 38 13.25 11.09 16.57
CA GLU A 38 13.72 12.46 16.35
C GLU A 38 15.26 12.46 16.34
N ARG A 39 15.86 12.55 15.15
CA ARG A 39 17.32 12.56 15.02
C ARG A 39 17.86 13.95 15.35
N VAL A 40 18.69 14.04 16.39
CA VAL A 40 19.49 15.24 16.67
C VAL A 40 20.58 15.36 15.61
N ILE A 41 20.50 16.40 14.79
CA ILE A 41 21.52 16.70 13.76
C ILE A 41 22.70 17.40 14.42
N GLN A 42 23.91 16.91 14.15
CA GLN A 42 25.14 17.53 14.65
C GLN A 42 25.39 18.87 13.94
N PRO A 43 25.95 19.88 14.62
CA PRO A 43 26.15 21.22 14.05
C PRO A 43 27.05 21.21 12.80
N GLU A 44 27.92 20.21 12.65
CA GLU A 44 28.78 19.99 11.49
C GLU A 44 28.02 19.44 10.27
N GLU A 45 26.88 18.77 10.48
CA GLU A 45 26.02 18.22 9.41
C GLU A 45 24.90 19.20 9.01
N LEU A 46 24.72 20.28 9.78
CA LEU A 46 23.59 21.21 9.66
C LEU A 46 23.55 21.93 8.30
N TRP A 47 24.71 22.12 7.67
CA TRP A 47 24.80 22.76 6.36
C TRP A 47 24.21 21.90 5.23
N LEU A 48 24.18 20.57 5.38
CA LEU A 48 23.63 19.64 4.40
C LEU A 48 22.10 19.71 4.33
N TYR A 49 21.46 20.14 5.41
CA TYR A 49 20.01 20.24 5.58
C TYR A 49 19.50 21.69 5.49
N LYS A 50 20.26 22.60 4.89
CA LYS A 50 19.91 24.03 4.71
C LYS A 50 18.74 24.31 3.75
N ASN A 51 18.00 23.30 3.31
CA ASN A 51 16.84 23.52 2.45
C ASN A 51 15.65 23.98 3.30
N PRO A 52 14.90 25.04 2.91
CA PRO A 52 13.75 25.49 3.66
C PRO A 52 12.76 24.35 3.89
N LEU A 53 12.33 24.20 5.14
CA LEU A 53 11.35 23.19 5.53
C LEU A 53 9.99 23.57 4.93
N VAL A 54 9.42 22.68 4.12
CA VAL A 54 8.03 22.83 3.67
C VAL A 54 7.15 22.40 4.82
N GLU A 55 6.60 23.38 5.55
CA GLU A 55 5.78 23.14 6.74
C GLU A 55 4.42 22.49 6.41
N SER A 56 3.92 22.68 5.19
CA SER A 56 2.62 22.14 4.76
C SER A 56 2.72 21.31 3.48
N ASP A 57 2.45 20.02 3.60
CA ASP A 57 2.19 19.18 2.43
C ASP A 57 0.89 19.64 1.74
N HIS A 58 0.94 19.90 0.43
CA HIS A 58 -0.25 20.26 -0.37
C HIS A 58 -1.30 19.13 -0.40
N ILE A 59 -0.87 17.87 -0.21
CA ILE A 59 -1.74 16.71 -0.14
C ILE A 59 -1.50 16.02 1.20
N PRO A 60 -2.53 15.88 2.06
CA PRO A 60 -2.37 15.17 3.31
C PRO A 60 -1.94 13.72 3.04
N LYS A 61 -0.92 13.24 3.76
CA LYS A 61 -0.37 11.88 3.62
C LYS A 61 -1.46 10.79 3.68
N ARG A 62 -2.48 11.01 4.54
CA ARG A 62 -3.69 10.18 4.66
C ARG A 62 -4.45 10.03 3.34
N VAL A 63 -4.61 11.13 2.60
CA VAL A 63 -5.34 11.16 1.33
C VAL A 63 -4.51 10.45 0.25
N MET A 64 -3.20 10.69 0.21
CA MET A 64 -2.31 10.03 -0.74
C MET A 64 -2.32 8.51 -0.58
N PHE A 65 -2.29 8.01 0.66
CA PHE A 65 -2.33 6.58 0.95
C PHE A 65 -3.72 5.98 0.72
N ALA A 66 -4.79 6.69 1.11
CA ALA A 66 -6.16 6.28 0.80
C ALA A 66 -6.37 6.11 -0.70
N ILE A 67 -5.90 7.06 -1.52
CA ILE A 67 -5.95 6.95 -2.99
C ILE A 67 -5.12 5.75 -3.46
N SER A 68 -3.90 5.55 -2.95
CA SER A 68 -3.04 4.43 -3.33
C SER A 68 -3.63 3.06 -3.00
N PHE A 69 -4.49 2.96 -1.98
CA PHE A 69 -5.12 1.71 -1.56
C PHE A 69 -6.52 1.52 -2.17
N LEU A 70 -7.37 2.55 -2.17
CA LEU A 70 -8.73 2.48 -2.72
C LEU A 70 -8.72 2.33 -4.24
N THR A 71 -7.85 3.05 -4.94
CA THR A 71 -7.85 3.08 -6.41
C THR A 71 -7.64 1.69 -7.02
N PRO A 72 -6.61 0.91 -6.63
CA PRO A 72 -6.46 -0.44 -7.16
C PRO A 72 -7.58 -1.39 -6.71
N LEU A 73 -8.13 -1.23 -5.50
CA LEU A 73 -9.25 -2.05 -5.02
C LEU A 73 -10.51 -1.82 -5.88
N ALA A 74 -10.80 -0.54 -6.17
CA ALA A 74 -11.89 -0.13 -7.03
C ALA A 74 -11.69 -0.63 -8.46
N VAL A 75 -10.47 -0.51 -9.02
CA VAL A 75 -10.15 -1.01 -10.37
C VAL A 75 -10.36 -2.53 -10.46
N ILE A 76 -9.87 -3.31 -9.49
CA ILE A 76 -10.06 -4.76 -9.47
C ILE A 76 -11.54 -5.13 -9.37
N PHE A 77 -12.31 -4.41 -8.54
CA PHE A 77 -13.74 -4.66 -8.39
C PHE A 77 -14.53 -4.33 -9.66
N VAL A 78 -14.21 -3.20 -10.30
CA VAL A 78 -14.83 -2.74 -11.55
C VAL A 78 -14.50 -3.70 -12.70
N VAL A 79 -13.23 -4.10 -12.86
CA VAL A 79 -12.83 -5.09 -13.87
C VAL A 79 -13.56 -6.42 -13.64
N LYS A 80 -13.69 -6.88 -12.39
CA LYS A 80 -14.40 -8.12 -12.06
C LYS A 80 -15.91 -8.06 -12.29
N ILE A 81 -16.52 -6.87 -12.20
CA ILE A 81 -17.95 -6.66 -12.47
C ILE A 81 -18.23 -6.56 -13.98
N ILE A 82 -17.43 -5.77 -14.70
CA ILE A 82 -17.62 -5.52 -16.13
C ILE A 82 -17.22 -6.74 -16.96
N GLN A 83 -16.18 -7.42 -16.52
CA GLN A 83 -15.45 -8.39 -17.30
C GLN A 83 -15.48 -9.70 -16.51
N ARG A 84 -16.13 -10.75 -17.05
CA ARG A 84 -15.97 -12.14 -16.56
C ARG A 84 -14.56 -12.62 -16.94
N THR A 85 -13.55 -11.92 -16.45
CA THR A 85 -12.16 -12.05 -16.89
C THR A 85 -11.48 -13.24 -16.27
N ASP A 86 -10.56 -13.81 -17.06
CA ASP A 86 -9.72 -14.93 -16.70
C ASP A 86 -8.91 -14.69 -15.43
N LYS A 87 -8.73 -15.76 -14.66
CA LYS A 87 -8.11 -15.73 -13.32
C LYS A 87 -6.67 -15.19 -13.33
N THR A 88 -5.99 -15.25 -14.46
CA THR A 88 -4.60 -14.84 -14.65
C THR A 88 -4.44 -13.32 -14.61
N GLU A 89 -5.26 -12.56 -15.33
CA GLU A 89 -5.15 -11.09 -15.37
C GLU A 89 -5.52 -10.45 -14.04
N ILE A 90 -6.51 -11.00 -13.33
CA ILE A 90 -6.88 -10.56 -11.98
C ILE A 90 -5.72 -10.77 -11.01
N LYS A 91 -5.00 -11.89 -11.14
CA LYS A 91 -3.86 -12.21 -10.28
C LYS A 91 -2.68 -11.26 -10.54
N GLU A 92 -2.41 -10.92 -11.79
CA GLU A 92 -1.36 -9.95 -12.14
C GLU A 92 -1.70 -8.53 -11.65
N ALA A 93 -2.92 -8.05 -11.91
CA ALA A 93 -3.39 -6.76 -11.40
C ALA A 93 -3.37 -6.71 -9.86
N CYS A 94 -3.70 -7.82 -9.21
CA CYS A 94 -3.59 -7.96 -7.75
C CYS A 94 -2.14 -7.83 -7.26
N LEU A 95 -1.20 -8.55 -7.88
CA LEU A 95 0.21 -8.48 -7.48
C LEU A 95 0.77 -7.07 -7.64
N VAL A 96 0.43 -6.38 -8.73
CA VAL A 96 0.82 -4.99 -8.97
C VAL A 96 0.23 -4.06 -7.89
N SER A 97 -1.05 -4.22 -7.55
CA SER A 97 -1.66 -3.43 -6.47
C SER A 97 -1.05 -3.67 -5.10
N LEU A 98 -0.65 -4.91 -4.82
CA LEU A 98 -0.07 -5.31 -3.56
C LEU A 98 1.34 -4.75 -3.39
N ALA A 99 2.14 -4.78 -4.47
CA ALA A 99 3.47 -4.19 -4.50
C ALA A 99 3.43 -2.68 -4.21
N LEU A 100 2.43 -1.96 -4.73
CA LEU A 100 2.25 -0.54 -4.46
C LEU A 100 1.95 -0.26 -2.97
N ALA A 101 1.05 -1.04 -2.36
CA ALA A 101 0.74 -0.90 -0.93
C ALA A 101 1.96 -1.25 -0.05
N LEU A 102 2.72 -2.29 -0.40
CA LEU A 102 3.95 -2.66 0.29
C LEU A 102 5.01 -1.56 0.23
N ASN A 103 5.18 -0.88 -0.91
CA ASN A 103 6.09 0.26 -1.02
C ASN A 103 5.69 1.40 -0.07
N GLY A 104 4.40 1.67 0.06
CA GLY A 104 3.90 2.66 1.02
C GLY A 104 4.22 2.30 2.46
N VAL A 105 3.98 1.04 2.85
CA VAL A 105 4.31 0.53 4.20
C VAL A 105 5.81 0.61 4.46
N PHE A 106 6.64 0.14 3.53
CA PHE A 106 8.09 0.14 3.67
C PHE A 106 8.66 1.56 3.84
N THR A 107 8.16 2.50 3.04
CA THR A 107 8.55 3.92 3.14
C THR A 107 8.14 4.52 4.49
N ASN A 108 6.94 4.17 4.99
CA ASN A 108 6.49 4.61 6.31
C ASN A 108 7.35 4.03 7.44
N THR A 109 7.70 2.74 7.35
CA THR A 109 8.58 2.09 8.32
C THR A 109 9.97 2.73 8.34
N ILE A 110 10.56 3.04 7.18
CA ILE A 110 11.84 3.75 7.11
C ILE A 110 11.73 5.13 7.76
N LYS A 111 10.66 5.89 7.49
CA LYS A 111 10.41 7.20 8.13
C LYS A 111 10.33 7.10 9.66
N LEU A 112 9.77 6.02 10.19
CA LEU A 112 9.72 5.80 11.64
C LEU A 112 11.09 5.47 12.23
N ILE A 113 11.89 4.67 11.52
CA ILE A 113 13.21 4.22 11.99
C ILE A 113 14.28 5.31 11.86
N VAL A 114 14.34 5.96 10.70
CA VAL A 114 15.39 6.95 10.36
C VAL A 114 15.05 8.33 10.93
N GLY A 115 13.77 8.58 11.19
CA GLY A 115 13.26 9.87 11.62
C GLY A 115 12.78 10.75 10.46
N ARG A 116 12.08 11.84 10.82
CA ARG A 116 11.61 12.85 9.87
C ARG A 116 12.59 14.00 9.74
#